data_AF-A0A7M2X146-F1
#
_entry.id   AF-A0A7M2X146-F1
#
_cell.length_a   1.000
_cell.length_b   1.000
_cell.length_c   1.000
_cell.angle_alpha   90.00
_cell.angle_beta   90.00
_cell.angle_gamma   90.00
#
_symmetry.space_group_name_H-M   'P 1'
#
loop_
_entity.id
_entity.type
_entity.pdbx_description
1 polymer ?
#
loop_
_entity_poly.entity_id
_entity_poly.type
_entity_poly.pdbx_seq_one_letter_code
_entity_poly.pdbx_strand_id
1 'polypeptide(L)'
;MIQPNLHIALIHIPIGLLVVGLLIELFSFLYRGSNARTAARWMIGIGALSMIPVAASGVYALSDTARRSMPPGAKVDTSWVDVLSRTDLHNGKTGASDAEGDQWRMVSGHIWRAGPATALAVLVVLIWMGSSDRLRRNLYIPSGILLIGATAVMLWGAWMGGEAVYRHGTAVQMDQRRNLPAAMFPTTQPGAAREMTEARTAGSIIDVVPPLQTHIVVAGLAIAAALAAMALAFRNAASVDVPLSAEDEEKLLTGVAEPGVRPAVPHDLAMLRSFKPAAAMSVVRENAPAARFWLLTCLLAVVSSALGLWFLAGQTDAGSRASHDNRSIAVVLWETIKTPAAPLDPTAPAAENPLNLNRRLAHVVGGLAIIVLPLLMAALARWAPRRKWILSMLSVVLVAVLGVQIWLGILMTLDTPAGSILKFNPAEVTTAK
;
A
#
# COMPACT_ATOMS: atom_id res chain seq x y z
N MET A 1 11.42 25.52 -4.32
CA MET A 1 10.15 24.91 -3.87
C MET A 1 10.49 23.61 -3.16
N ILE A 2 9.75 23.22 -2.11
CA ILE A 2 9.76 21.83 -1.65
C ILE A 2 9.09 21.01 -2.76
N GLN A 3 9.78 20.03 -3.36
CA GLN A 3 9.08 19.11 -4.26
C GLN A 3 8.06 18.31 -3.42
N PRO A 4 6.78 18.24 -3.83
CA PRO A 4 5.72 17.73 -2.97
C PRO A 4 5.87 16.22 -2.74
N ASN A 5 6.53 15.85 -1.64
CA ASN A 5 6.59 14.48 -1.21
C ASN A 5 5.23 14.07 -0.64
N LEU A 6 4.41 13.38 -1.44
CA LEU A 6 3.08 12.90 -1.02
C LEU A 6 3.10 12.09 0.28
N HIS A 7 4.21 11.45 0.68
CA HIS A 7 4.28 10.79 1.99
C HIS A 7 4.03 11.76 3.15
N ILE A 8 4.58 12.97 3.10
CA ILE A 8 4.40 13.99 4.16
C ILE A 8 2.94 14.48 4.17
N ALA A 9 2.30 14.63 3.00
CA ALA A 9 0.88 14.98 2.93
C ALA A 9 -0.02 13.84 3.45
N LEU A 10 0.28 12.61 3.04
CA LEU A 10 -0.56 11.44 3.30
C LEU A 10 -0.44 10.90 4.73
N ILE A 11 0.70 11.04 5.41
CA ILE A 11 0.89 10.43 6.75
C ILE A 11 -0.03 11.02 7.84
N HIS A 12 -0.40 12.29 7.72
CA HIS A 12 -1.14 13.00 8.78
C HIS A 12 -2.59 12.51 8.94
N ILE A 13 -3.31 12.27 7.83
CA ILE A 13 -4.74 11.93 7.88
C ILE A 13 -4.97 10.54 8.52
N PRO A 14 -4.28 9.46 8.12
CA PRO A 14 -4.47 8.13 8.69
C PRO A 14 -4.03 8.05 10.16
N ILE A 15 -2.93 8.69 10.54
CA ILE A 15 -2.51 8.79 11.95
C ILE A 15 -3.55 9.55 12.76
N GLY A 16 -4.05 10.69 12.26
CA GLY A 16 -5.10 11.47 12.92
C GLY A 16 -6.39 10.68 13.13
N LEU A 17 -6.85 9.95 12.11
CA LEU A 17 -8.01 9.05 12.20
C LEU A 17 -7.78 7.93 13.23
N LEU A 18 -6.60 7.30 13.23
CA LEU A 18 -6.25 6.22 14.16
C LEU A 18 -6.23 6.73 15.61
N VAL A 19 -5.56 7.86 15.87
CA VAL A 19 -5.45 8.48 17.21
C VAL A 19 -6.82 8.92 17.72
N VAL A 20 -7.57 9.72 16.95
CA VAL A 20 -8.88 10.21 17.39
C VAL A 20 -9.88 9.08 17.55
N GLY A 21 -9.87 8.08 16.65
CA GLY A 21 -10.70 6.88 16.77
C GLY A 21 -10.38 6.08 18.04
N LEU A 22 -9.10 5.89 18.38
CA LEU A 22 -8.71 5.21 19.62
C LEU A 22 -9.08 6.00 20.87
N LEU A 23 -8.93 7.32 20.87
CA LEU A 23 -9.38 8.17 21.98
C LEU A 23 -10.89 8.06 22.20
N ILE A 24 -11.70 8.12 21.14
CA ILE A 24 -13.16 7.98 21.26
C ILE A 24 -13.55 6.56 21.75
N GLU A 25 -12.93 5.48 21.25
CA GLU A 25 -13.23 4.13 21.74
C GLU A 25 -12.78 3.96 23.21
N LEU A 26 -11.65 4.54 23.62
CA LEU A 26 -11.15 4.52 25.00
C LEU A 26 -12.09 5.26 25.97
N PHE A 27 -12.59 6.44 25.59
CA PHE A 27 -13.53 7.22 26.40
C PHE A 27 -15.02 6.85 26.18
N SER A 28 -15.31 5.86 25.34
CA SER A 28 -16.69 5.46 24.99
C SER A 28 -17.54 4.98 26.19
N PHE A 29 -16.91 4.63 27.31
CA PHE A 29 -17.61 4.26 28.56
C PHE A 29 -18.43 5.42 29.15
N LEU A 30 -18.08 6.67 28.82
CA LEU A 30 -18.83 7.88 29.21
C LEU A 30 -20.12 8.06 28.40
N TYR A 31 -20.21 7.46 27.21
CA TYR A 31 -21.30 7.67 26.24
C TYR A 31 -21.93 6.35 25.78
N ARG A 32 -22.37 5.54 26.76
CA ARG A 32 -23.02 4.23 26.54
C ARG A 32 -24.26 4.40 25.65
N GLY A 33 -24.18 3.89 24.41
CA GLY A 33 -25.28 3.94 23.43
C GLY A 33 -25.12 4.97 22.30
N SER A 34 -24.03 5.76 22.28
CA SER A 34 -23.81 6.78 21.24
C SER A 34 -23.28 6.21 19.91
N ASN A 35 -23.71 6.82 18.80
CA ASN A 35 -23.16 6.57 17.45
C ASN A 35 -21.65 6.88 17.34
N ALA A 36 -21.08 7.64 18.29
CA ALA A 36 -19.66 7.97 18.36
C ALA A 36 -18.77 6.71 18.41
N ARG A 37 -19.23 5.62 19.06
CA ARG A 37 -18.48 4.35 19.09
C ARG A 37 -18.41 3.66 17.73
N THR A 38 -19.49 3.74 16.95
CA THR A 38 -19.50 3.23 15.56
C THR A 38 -18.57 4.06 14.69
N ALA A 39 -18.61 5.39 14.82
CA ALA A 39 -17.68 6.29 14.12
C ALA A 39 -16.21 6.01 14.49
N ALA A 40 -15.89 5.88 15.79
CA ALA A 40 -14.55 5.56 16.28
C ALA A 40 -13.95 4.32 15.62
N ARG A 41 -14.73 3.23 15.53
CA ARG A 41 -14.32 1.98 14.88
C ARG A 41 -14.09 2.13 13.38
N TRP A 42 -14.90 2.95 12.71
CA TRP A 42 -14.66 3.31 11.31
C TRP A 42 -13.38 4.14 11.15
N MET A 43 -13.12 5.11 12.04
CA MET A 43 -11.90 5.91 12.01
C MET A 43 -10.64 5.06 12.25
N ILE A 44 -10.67 4.13 13.22
CA ILE A 44 -9.60 3.15 13.44
C ILE A 44 -9.39 2.29 12.19
N GLY A 45 -10.47 1.75 11.61
CA GLY A 45 -10.40 0.88 10.43
C GLY A 45 -9.85 1.59 9.20
N ILE A 46 -10.38 2.76 8.88
CA ILE A 46 -9.95 3.60 7.75
C ILE A 46 -8.52 4.09 7.98
N GLY A 47 -8.18 4.54 9.20
CA GLY A 47 -6.84 4.98 9.57
C GLY A 47 -5.80 3.87 9.38
N ALA A 48 -6.00 2.70 10.00
CA ALA A 48 -5.08 1.58 9.87
C ALA A 48 -4.91 1.12 8.41
N LEU A 49 -6.01 0.95 7.66
CA LEU A 49 -5.93 0.54 6.25
C LEU A 49 -5.27 1.61 5.37
N SER A 50 -5.47 2.89 5.66
CA SER A 50 -4.83 4.00 4.93
C SER A 50 -3.35 4.20 5.29
N MET A 51 -2.84 3.56 6.33
CA MET A 51 -1.39 3.50 6.57
C MET A 51 -0.64 2.64 5.54
N ILE A 52 -1.33 1.76 4.79
CA ILE A 52 -0.72 0.95 3.72
C ILE A 52 -0.19 1.84 2.58
N PRO A 53 -0.98 2.71 1.93
CA PRO A 53 -0.46 3.65 0.92
C PRO A 53 0.52 4.67 1.49
N VAL A 54 0.42 5.06 2.77
CA VAL A 54 1.43 5.90 3.44
C VAL A 54 2.78 5.19 3.56
N ALA A 55 2.80 3.93 3.96
CA ALA A 55 4.02 3.13 4.03
C ALA A 55 4.63 2.94 2.64
N ALA A 56 3.80 2.65 1.63
CA ALA A 56 4.23 2.54 0.24
C ALA A 56 4.85 3.85 -0.29
N SER A 57 4.23 5.01 -0.04
CA SER A 57 4.80 6.30 -0.41
C SER A 57 6.05 6.66 0.40
N GLY A 58 6.22 6.09 1.60
CA GLY A 58 7.43 6.21 2.43
C GLY A 58 8.64 5.48 1.83
N VAL A 59 8.44 4.29 1.23
CA VAL A 59 9.50 3.58 0.49
C VAL A 59 9.95 4.40 -0.72
N TYR A 60 9.00 4.99 -1.46
CA TYR A 60 9.33 5.92 -2.55
C TYR A 60 10.12 7.15 -2.04
N ALA A 61 9.65 7.78 -0.96
CA ALA A 61 10.30 8.93 -0.35
C ALA A 61 11.76 8.65 0.04
N LEU A 62 12.03 7.47 0.61
CA LEU A 62 13.38 7.03 0.94
C LEU A 62 14.26 6.91 -0.31
N SER A 63 13.77 6.25 -1.36
CA SER A 63 14.51 6.06 -2.61
C SER A 63 14.88 7.39 -3.28
N ASP A 64 13.87 8.26 -3.42
CA ASP A 64 14.00 9.58 -4.03
C ASP A 64 15.01 10.46 -3.26
N THR A 65 14.89 10.49 -1.93
CA THR A 65 15.84 11.22 -1.07
C THR A 65 17.25 10.66 -1.23
N ALA A 66 17.44 9.34 -1.14
CA ALA A 66 18.76 8.71 -1.19
C ALA A 66 19.47 8.91 -2.54
N ARG A 67 18.73 8.86 -3.66
CA ARG A 67 19.28 9.12 -5.00
C ARG A 67 19.60 10.61 -5.22
N ARG A 68 18.82 11.54 -4.66
CA ARG A 68 19.12 12.98 -4.69
C ARG A 68 20.37 13.35 -3.91
N SER A 69 20.64 12.63 -2.83
CA SER A 69 21.88 12.73 -2.03
C SER A 69 23.12 12.11 -2.67
N MET A 70 23.04 11.54 -3.88
CA MET A 70 24.24 11.03 -4.55
C MET A 70 25.08 12.16 -5.15
N PRO A 71 26.41 11.97 -5.26
CA PRO A 71 27.31 12.93 -5.92
C PRO A 71 26.85 13.29 -7.35
N PRO A 72 27.16 14.50 -7.85
CA PRO A 72 26.92 14.89 -9.23
C PRO A 72 27.52 13.88 -10.22
N GLY A 73 26.78 13.52 -11.27
CA GLY A 73 27.20 12.53 -12.27
C GLY A 73 26.91 11.07 -11.90
N ALA A 74 26.39 10.77 -10.71
CA ALA A 74 25.88 9.43 -10.40
C ALA A 74 24.73 9.05 -11.36
N LYS A 75 24.76 7.82 -11.89
CA LYS A 75 23.74 7.34 -12.83
C LYS A 75 22.40 7.11 -12.10
N VAL A 76 21.29 7.26 -12.83
CA VAL A 76 19.95 7.07 -12.25
C VAL A 76 19.67 5.59 -11.97
N ASP A 77 20.22 4.70 -12.79
CA ASP A 77 20.11 3.24 -12.74
C ASP A 77 21.18 2.55 -11.86
N THR A 78 21.88 3.30 -11.01
CA THR A 78 22.79 2.77 -9.99
C THR A 78 22.05 1.82 -9.02
N SER A 79 22.73 0.72 -8.64
CA SER A 79 22.18 -0.31 -7.73
C SER A 79 21.84 0.26 -6.35
N TRP A 80 20.91 -0.34 -5.61
CA TRP A 80 20.57 0.16 -4.26
C TRP A 80 21.77 0.15 -3.30
N VAL A 81 22.65 -0.85 -3.44
CA VAL A 81 23.84 -1.00 -2.59
C VAL A 81 24.86 0.10 -2.89
N ASP A 82 24.99 0.50 -4.16
CA ASP A 82 25.82 1.64 -4.57
C ASP A 82 25.19 2.98 -4.20
N VAL A 83 23.85 3.12 -4.29
CA VAL A 83 23.15 4.31 -3.79
C VAL A 83 23.45 4.46 -2.29
N LEU A 84 23.29 3.41 -1.49
CA LEU A 84 23.56 3.45 -0.04
C LEU A 84 25.03 3.65 0.33
N SER A 85 25.99 3.23 -0.49
CA SER A 85 27.43 3.47 -0.22
C SER A 85 27.92 4.84 -0.69
N ARG A 86 27.20 5.51 -1.60
CA ARG A 86 27.59 6.81 -2.17
C ARG A 86 26.75 7.98 -1.67
N THR A 87 25.55 7.73 -1.13
CA THR A 87 24.63 8.75 -0.65
C THR A 87 25.18 9.53 0.55
N ASP A 88 25.07 10.86 0.50
CA ASP A 88 25.41 11.75 1.62
C ASP A 88 24.55 11.47 2.88
N LEU A 89 23.41 10.77 2.74
CA LEU A 89 22.65 10.26 3.90
C LEU A 89 23.48 9.31 4.76
N HIS A 90 24.40 8.53 4.16
CA HIS A 90 25.13 7.44 4.82
C HIS A 90 26.64 7.70 4.94
N ASN A 91 27.21 8.58 4.11
CA ASN A 91 28.66 8.83 4.11
C ASN A 91 29.18 9.66 5.31
N GLY A 92 28.28 10.12 6.18
CA GLY A 92 28.58 10.57 7.55
C GLY A 92 29.01 9.44 8.45
N LYS A 93 30.32 9.36 8.71
CA LYS A 93 31.05 8.28 9.39
C LYS A 93 30.45 7.83 10.73
N THR A 94 30.82 6.62 11.14
CA THR A 94 30.61 6.05 12.49
C THR A 94 31.39 6.75 13.62
N GLY A 95 31.86 7.99 13.40
CA GLY A 95 32.49 8.83 14.42
C GLY A 95 31.44 9.50 15.32
N ALA A 96 31.77 9.69 16.60
CA ALA A 96 30.84 10.29 17.58
C ALA A 96 30.53 11.79 17.34
N SER A 97 31.11 12.41 16.31
CA SER A 97 31.00 13.83 15.96
C SER A 97 29.98 14.17 14.88
N ASP A 98 29.56 13.21 14.06
CA ASP A 98 29.03 13.53 12.73
C ASP A 98 27.49 13.59 12.70
N ALA A 99 26.95 14.79 12.44
CA ALA A 99 25.52 15.05 12.31
C ALA A 99 24.86 14.26 11.16
N GLU A 100 25.62 13.90 10.13
CA GLU A 100 25.15 13.08 8.99
C GLU A 100 24.82 11.64 9.42
N GLY A 101 25.61 11.04 10.31
CA GLY A 101 25.29 9.73 10.90
C GLY A 101 24.02 9.76 11.77
N ASP A 102 23.70 10.92 12.35
CA ASP A 102 22.44 11.14 13.06
C ASP A 102 21.23 11.22 12.10
N GLN A 103 21.39 11.83 10.92
CA GLN A 103 20.35 11.88 9.89
C GLN A 103 19.92 10.47 9.46
N TRP A 104 20.87 9.58 9.13
CA TRP A 104 20.54 8.19 8.79
C TRP A 104 19.88 7.45 9.96
N ARG A 105 20.39 7.63 11.18
CA ARG A 105 19.82 7.03 12.39
C ARG A 105 18.38 7.48 12.63
N MET A 106 18.04 8.74 12.31
CA MET A 106 16.66 9.23 12.36
C MET A 106 15.78 8.61 11.26
N VAL A 107 16.22 8.59 10.00
CA VAL A 107 15.47 8.02 8.86
C VAL A 107 15.26 6.51 9.03
N SER A 108 16.33 5.76 9.30
CA SER A 108 16.29 4.32 9.63
C SER A 108 15.39 4.07 10.85
N GLY A 109 15.52 4.91 11.89
CA GLY A 109 14.70 4.85 13.09
C GLY A 109 13.21 5.15 12.86
N HIS A 110 12.87 5.99 11.88
CA HIS A 110 11.49 6.20 11.43
C HIS A 110 10.96 4.93 10.77
N ILE A 111 11.69 4.37 9.80
CA ILE A 111 11.29 3.17 9.03
C ILE A 111 11.08 1.97 9.95
N TRP A 112 12.05 1.65 10.81
CA TRP A 112 12.01 0.48 11.68
C TRP A 112 10.97 0.56 12.81
N ARG A 113 10.46 1.75 13.14
CA ARG A 113 9.34 1.91 14.08
C ARG A 113 8.00 1.96 13.36
N ALA A 114 7.85 2.85 12.38
CA ALA A 114 6.59 3.09 11.69
C ALA A 114 6.15 1.90 10.82
N GLY A 115 7.08 1.17 10.19
CA GLY A 115 6.78 0.00 9.35
C GLY A 115 6.13 -1.15 10.13
N PRO A 116 6.82 -1.73 11.14
CA PRO A 116 6.25 -2.79 11.98
C PRO A 116 5.00 -2.36 12.75
N ALA A 117 4.94 -1.10 13.23
CA ALA A 117 3.74 -0.56 13.86
C ALA A 117 2.53 -0.49 12.90
N THR A 118 2.76 -0.08 11.65
CA THR A 118 1.75 -0.09 10.59
C THR A 118 1.26 -1.52 10.32
N ALA A 119 2.18 -2.47 10.15
CA ALA A 119 1.84 -3.87 9.91
C ALA A 119 1.01 -4.47 11.06
N LEU A 120 1.38 -4.16 12.31
CA LEU A 120 0.63 -4.60 13.50
C LEU A 120 -0.78 -3.96 13.56
N ALA A 121 -0.90 -2.64 13.35
CA ALA A 121 -2.19 -1.96 13.37
C ALA A 121 -3.14 -2.50 12.28
N VAL A 122 -2.64 -2.68 11.06
CA VAL A 122 -3.36 -3.31 9.95
C VAL A 122 -3.80 -4.74 10.33
N LEU A 123 -2.88 -5.56 10.83
CA LEU A 123 -3.18 -6.95 11.20
C LEU A 123 -4.27 -7.05 12.26
N VAL A 124 -4.22 -6.22 13.31
CA VAL A 124 -5.24 -6.19 14.36
C VAL A 124 -6.60 -5.77 13.81
N VAL A 125 -6.65 -4.75 12.94
CA VAL A 125 -7.90 -4.33 12.27
C VAL A 125 -8.46 -5.41 11.36
N LEU A 126 -7.62 -6.12 10.61
CA LEU A 126 -8.08 -7.20 9.73
C LEU A 126 -8.60 -8.42 10.50
N ILE A 127 -7.89 -8.83 11.57
CA ILE A 127 -8.37 -9.86 12.49
C ILE A 127 -9.71 -9.43 13.10
N TRP A 128 -9.83 -8.18 13.54
CA TRP A 128 -11.07 -7.64 14.09
C TRP A 128 -12.22 -7.66 13.07
N MET A 129 -11.97 -7.22 11.83
CA MET A 129 -12.97 -7.18 10.76
C MET A 129 -13.44 -8.59 10.33
N GLY A 130 -12.52 -9.56 10.28
CA GLY A 130 -12.80 -10.96 9.92
C GLY A 130 -13.35 -11.83 11.05
N SER A 131 -13.21 -11.40 12.30
CA SER A 131 -13.67 -12.13 13.48
C SER A 131 -15.20 -12.21 13.60
N SER A 132 -15.69 -13.34 14.12
CA SER A 132 -17.07 -13.49 14.57
C SER A 132 -17.38 -12.60 15.78
N ASP A 133 -18.66 -12.35 16.07
CA ASP A 133 -19.06 -11.51 17.20
C ASP A 133 -18.57 -12.03 18.56
N ARG A 134 -18.56 -13.36 18.75
CA ARG A 134 -17.99 -13.99 19.95
C ARG A 134 -16.49 -13.71 20.04
N LEU A 135 -15.74 -13.89 18.95
CA LEU A 135 -14.29 -13.66 18.95
C LEU A 135 -13.96 -12.18 19.14
N ARG A 136 -14.71 -11.26 18.52
CA ARG A 136 -14.57 -9.81 18.75
C ARG A 136 -14.79 -9.41 20.21
N ARG A 137 -15.81 -9.94 20.89
CA ARG A 137 -16.00 -9.66 22.32
C ARG A 137 -14.79 -10.09 23.16
N ASN A 138 -14.20 -11.24 22.86
CA ASN A 138 -13.03 -11.75 23.56
C ASN A 138 -11.74 -10.98 23.21
N LEU A 139 -11.55 -10.60 21.94
CA LEU A 139 -10.38 -9.88 21.45
C LEU A 139 -10.43 -8.38 21.74
N TYR A 140 -11.53 -7.82 22.23
CA TYR A 140 -11.70 -6.37 22.38
C TYR A 140 -10.57 -5.68 23.18
N ILE A 141 -10.28 -6.19 24.38
CA ILE A 141 -9.22 -5.62 25.24
C ILE A 141 -7.83 -5.88 24.62
N PRO A 142 -7.44 -7.12 24.22
CA PRO A 142 -6.18 -7.37 23.51
C PRO A 142 -5.97 -6.50 22.27
N SER A 143 -6.98 -6.37 21.40
CA SER A 143 -6.91 -5.54 20.19
C SER A 143 -6.74 -4.06 20.53
N GLY A 144 -7.44 -3.55 21.56
CA GLY A 144 -7.27 -2.18 22.04
C GLY A 144 -5.84 -1.90 22.52
N ILE A 145 -5.29 -2.78 23.35
CA ILE A 145 -3.90 -2.67 23.85
C ILE A 145 -2.89 -2.69 22.69
N LEU A 146 -3.03 -3.63 21.75
CA LEU A 146 -2.15 -3.73 20.59
C LEU A 146 -2.23 -2.51 19.67
N LEU A 147 -3.44 -1.95 19.45
CA LEU A 147 -3.61 -0.74 18.64
C LEU A 147 -3.05 0.51 19.32
N ILE A 148 -3.20 0.65 20.65
CA ILE A 148 -2.59 1.73 21.42
C ILE A 148 -1.06 1.64 21.33
N GLY A 149 -0.49 0.44 21.56
CA GLY A 149 0.96 0.21 21.44
C GLY A 149 1.50 0.49 20.03
N ALA A 150 0.82 -0.02 19.00
CA ALA A 150 1.17 0.27 17.60
C ALA A 150 1.12 1.78 17.30
N THR A 151 0.07 2.47 17.75
CA THR A 151 -0.09 3.92 17.53
C THR A 151 1.01 4.72 18.23
N ALA A 152 1.39 4.36 19.46
CA ALA A 152 2.48 5.01 20.18
C ALA A 152 3.84 4.83 19.46
N VAL A 153 4.16 3.61 19.00
CA VAL A 153 5.39 3.35 18.22
C VAL A 153 5.37 4.06 16.87
N MET A 154 4.21 4.15 16.22
CA MET A 154 4.00 4.88 14.96
C MET A 154 4.20 6.39 15.13
N LEU A 155 3.66 6.99 16.21
CA LEU A 155 3.87 8.39 16.55
C LEU A 155 5.34 8.69 16.86
N TRP A 156 6.05 7.80 17.56
CA TRP A 156 7.50 7.93 17.76
C TRP A 156 8.27 7.83 16.42
N GLY A 157 7.89 6.90 15.55
CA GLY A 157 8.41 6.84 14.19
C GLY A 157 8.18 8.15 13.42
N ALA A 158 6.97 8.70 13.47
CA ALA A 158 6.64 9.98 12.84
C ALA A 158 7.47 11.15 13.40
N TRP A 159 7.68 11.23 14.71
CA TRP A 159 8.56 12.22 15.34
C TRP A 159 10.00 12.11 14.81
N MET A 160 10.58 10.91 14.73
CA MET A 160 11.93 10.70 14.17
C MET A 160 12.03 11.20 12.71
N GLY A 161 10.98 10.97 11.91
CA GLY A 161 10.90 11.48 10.54
C GLY A 161 10.80 13.02 10.48
N GLY A 162 10.03 13.62 11.39
CA GLY A 162 9.95 15.06 11.56
C GLY A 162 11.29 15.69 11.94
N GLU A 163 11.97 15.17 12.97
CA GLU A 163 13.30 15.64 13.39
C GLU A 163 14.34 15.52 12.26
N ALA A 164 14.29 14.45 11.45
CA ALA A 164 15.15 14.32 10.27
C ALA A 164 14.93 15.46 9.25
N VAL A 165 13.68 15.91 9.06
CA VAL A 165 13.38 17.05 8.19
C VAL A 165 13.80 18.37 8.85
N TYR A 166 13.47 18.59 10.13
CA TYR A 166 13.72 19.85 10.83
C TYR A 166 15.20 20.13 11.12
N ARG A 167 15.96 19.13 11.58
CA ARG A 167 17.40 19.30 11.92
C ARG A 167 18.31 19.19 10.71
N HIS A 168 18.05 18.20 9.87
CA HIS A 168 18.98 17.78 8.81
C HIS A 168 18.50 18.15 7.40
N GLY A 169 17.35 18.84 7.28
CA GLY A 169 16.82 19.27 5.99
C GLY A 169 16.49 18.12 5.04
N THR A 170 16.23 16.91 5.56
CA THR A 170 16.01 15.68 4.79
C THR A 170 14.94 15.91 3.73
N ALA A 171 15.24 15.57 2.47
CA ALA A 171 14.39 15.80 1.29
C ALA A 171 14.03 17.27 0.97
N VAL A 172 14.55 18.26 1.70
CA VAL A 172 14.27 19.70 1.51
C VAL A 172 15.50 20.47 1.01
N GLN A 173 16.69 20.24 1.59
CA GLN A 173 17.89 21.04 1.31
C GLN A 173 18.75 20.53 0.15
N MET A 174 18.53 19.30 -0.33
CA MET A 174 19.40 18.67 -1.34
C MET A 174 19.38 19.38 -2.69
N ASP A 175 18.20 19.81 -3.15
CA ASP A 175 18.07 20.62 -4.36
C ASP A 175 18.72 22.01 -4.18
N GLN A 176 18.79 22.56 -2.95
CA GLN A 176 19.40 23.86 -2.69
C GLN A 176 20.94 23.80 -2.65
N ARG A 177 21.52 22.73 -2.07
CA ARG A 177 22.98 22.49 -2.15
C ARG A 177 23.45 22.22 -3.59
N ARG A 178 22.63 21.54 -4.40
CA ARG A 178 22.97 21.14 -5.78
C ARG A 178 22.81 22.29 -6.81
N ASN A 179 21.95 23.28 -6.54
CA ASN A 179 21.72 24.43 -7.43
C ASN A 179 22.58 25.67 -7.10
N LEU A 180 23.28 25.68 -5.96
CA LEU A 180 24.37 26.63 -5.72
C LEU A 180 25.63 26.08 -6.40
N PRO A 181 26.26 26.81 -7.34
CA PRO A 181 27.46 26.29 -7.96
C PRO A 181 28.60 26.19 -6.91
N ALA A 182 29.33 25.08 -6.90
CA ALA A 182 30.70 25.00 -6.34
C ALA A 182 31.72 25.89 -7.11
N ALA A 183 31.17 26.78 -7.92
CA ALA A 183 31.68 27.68 -8.93
C ALA A 183 31.02 29.08 -8.75
N MET A 184 30.50 29.41 -7.55
CA MET A 184 30.24 30.80 -7.13
C MET A 184 30.89 31.13 -5.76
N PHE A 185 32.22 31.09 -5.56
CA PHE A 185 33.37 30.64 -6.41
C PHE A 185 33.38 31.20 -7.87
N PRO A 186 34.04 30.60 -8.91
CA PRO A 186 33.99 31.09 -10.31
C PRO A 186 33.33 30.12 -11.33
N THR A 187 32.49 30.65 -12.22
CA THR A 187 31.50 29.94 -13.10
C THR A 187 31.97 29.52 -14.50
N THR A 188 31.41 28.43 -15.07
CA THR A 188 30.62 28.38 -16.34
C THR A 188 30.57 26.98 -17.01
N GLN A 189 29.42 26.28 -16.93
CA GLN A 189 28.78 25.53 -18.05
C GLN A 189 27.43 24.94 -17.59
N PRO A 190 26.40 24.84 -18.47
CA PRO A 190 25.09 24.28 -18.12
C PRO A 190 25.05 22.76 -18.33
N GLY A 191 24.81 21.99 -17.26
CA GLY A 191 24.68 20.53 -17.31
C GLY A 191 23.23 20.04 -17.54
N ALA A 192 23.06 18.94 -18.26
CA ALA A 192 21.79 18.37 -18.73
C ALA A 192 20.70 18.09 -17.66
N ALA A 193 21.03 18.07 -16.36
CA ALA A 193 20.04 18.06 -15.29
C ALA A 193 19.15 19.31 -15.29
N ARG A 194 19.67 20.44 -15.77
CA ARG A 194 18.91 21.67 -15.99
C ARG A 194 17.91 21.51 -17.14
N GLU A 195 18.24 20.75 -18.18
CA GLU A 195 17.35 20.49 -19.31
C GLU A 195 16.13 19.64 -18.89
N MET A 196 16.30 18.63 -18.03
CA MET A 196 15.18 17.88 -17.42
C MET A 196 14.34 18.67 -16.39
N THR A 197 14.77 19.87 -16.02
CA THR A 197 14.07 20.74 -15.05
C THR A 197 13.48 21.99 -15.71
N GLU A 198 14.09 22.52 -16.77
CA GLU A 198 13.60 23.67 -17.55
C GLU A 198 12.76 23.25 -18.78
N ALA A 199 12.92 22.03 -19.31
CA ALA A 199 11.95 21.47 -20.27
C ALA A 199 10.61 21.05 -19.62
N ARG A 200 10.50 21.15 -18.29
CA ARG A 200 9.22 21.07 -17.59
C ARG A 200 8.51 22.41 -17.70
N THR A 201 7.75 22.59 -18.79
CA THR A 201 6.78 23.69 -18.91
C THR A 201 5.87 23.71 -17.69
N ALA A 202 6.06 24.72 -16.84
CA ALA A 202 5.26 24.94 -15.64
C ALA A 202 3.78 25.00 -15.99
N GLY A 203 3.02 23.97 -15.59
CA GLY A 203 1.64 23.76 -16.01
C GLY A 203 1.33 22.35 -16.51
N SER A 204 2.33 21.48 -16.69
CA SER A 204 2.09 20.06 -16.95
C SER A 204 1.47 19.37 -15.73
N ILE A 205 0.43 18.56 -15.94
CA ILE A 205 -0.20 17.74 -14.88
C ILE A 205 0.79 16.80 -14.18
N ILE A 206 1.88 16.45 -14.86
CA ILE A 206 2.98 15.60 -14.38
C ILE A 206 3.71 16.24 -13.18
N ASP A 207 3.76 17.58 -13.10
CA ASP A 207 4.45 18.29 -12.01
C ASP A 207 3.64 18.31 -10.72
N VAL A 208 2.30 18.19 -10.81
CA VAL A 208 1.39 18.11 -9.66
C VAL A 208 1.23 16.67 -9.17
N VAL A 209 1.29 15.70 -10.08
CA VAL A 209 0.95 14.29 -9.83
C VAL A 209 2.03 13.37 -10.43
N PRO A 210 3.16 13.13 -9.73
CA PRO A 210 4.27 12.32 -10.23
C PRO A 210 3.81 10.87 -10.51
N PRO A 211 3.81 10.39 -11.76
CA PRO A 211 3.12 9.14 -12.13
C PRO A 211 3.53 7.90 -11.32
N LEU A 212 4.82 7.75 -10.99
CA LEU A 212 5.32 6.66 -10.15
C LEU A 212 4.79 6.75 -8.71
N GLN A 213 4.82 7.93 -8.10
CA GLN A 213 4.35 8.10 -6.73
C GLN A 213 2.84 7.87 -6.65
N THR A 214 2.07 8.33 -7.64
CA THR A 214 0.63 8.07 -7.75
C THR A 214 0.34 6.58 -8.00
N HIS A 215 1.10 5.91 -8.86
CA HIS A 215 1.01 4.47 -9.06
C HIS A 215 1.18 3.70 -7.74
N ILE A 216 2.22 4.04 -6.95
CA ILE A 216 2.53 3.42 -5.66
C ILE A 216 1.44 3.68 -4.62
N VAL A 217 0.91 4.90 -4.54
CA VAL A 217 -0.20 5.25 -3.63
C VAL A 217 -1.49 4.51 -4.00
N VAL A 218 -1.85 4.46 -5.28
CA VAL A 218 -3.05 3.72 -5.74
C VAL A 218 -2.87 2.21 -5.60
N ALA A 219 -1.66 1.68 -5.78
CA ALA A 219 -1.34 0.27 -5.47
C ALA A 219 -1.55 -0.04 -3.98
N GLY A 220 -1.09 0.85 -3.09
CA GLY A 220 -1.33 0.75 -1.64
C GLY A 220 -2.82 0.77 -1.28
N LEU A 221 -3.62 1.60 -1.95
CA LEU A 221 -5.08 1.61 -1.81
C LEU A 221 -5.74 0.32 -2.33
N ALA A 222 -5.27 -0.24 -3.46
CA ALA A 222 -5.74 -1.52 -3.97
C ALA A 222 -5.45 -2.67 -2.98
N ILE A 223 -4.26 -2.71 -2.38
CA ILE A 223 -3.89 -3.65 -1.32
C ILE A 223 -4.82 -3.49 -0.10
N ALA A 224 -5.04 -2.26 0.36
CA ALA A 224 -5.92 -1.98 1.49
C ALA A 224 -7.36 -2.46 1.24
N ALA A 225 -7.90 -2.21 0.03
CA ALA A 225 -9.21 -2.70 -0.39
C ALA A 225 -9.25 -4.25 -0.47
N ALA A 226 -8.21 -4.90 -0.98
CA ALA A 226 -8.10 -6.36 -1.06
C ALA A 226 -8.15 -7.01 0.33
N LEU A 227 -7.38 -6.47 1.27
CA LEU A 227 -7.33 -6.98 2.65
C LEU A 227 -8.67 -6.77 3.37
N ALA A 228 -9.32 -5.61 3.19
CA ALA A 228 -10.67 -5.37 3.69
C ALA A 228 -11.70 -6.35 3.08
N ALA A 229 -11.65 -6.58 1.76
CA ALA A 229 -12.52 -7.55 1.08
C ALA A 229 -12.33 -8.97 1.63
N MET A 230 -11.08 -9.38 1.85
CA MET A 230 -10.72 -10.67 2.44
C MET A 230 -11.25 -10.82 3.86
N ALA A 231 -11.09 -9.80 4.72
CA ALA A 231 -11.62 -9.82 6.08
C ALA A 231 -13.16 -9.94 6.09
N LEU A 232 -13.86 -9.16 5.26
CA LEU A 232 -15.32 -9.26 5.13
C LEU A 232 -15.76 -10.63 4.57
N ALA A 233 -15.01 -11.21 3.63
CA ALA A 233 -15.24 -12.55 3.12
C ALA A 233 -15.08 -13.64 4.20
N PHE A 234 -14.05 -13.54 5.04
CA PHE A 234 -13.89 -14.46 6.19
C PHE A 234 -14.97 -14.29 7.24
N ARG A 235 -15.46 -13.07 7.50
CA ARG A 235 -16.61 -12.84 8.40
C ARG A 235 -17.89 -13.49 7.87
N ASN A 236 -18.14 -13.40 6.56
CA ASN A 236 -19.25 -14.13 5.92
C ASN A 236 -19.04 -15.65 5.97
N ALA A 237 -17.81 -16.14 5.82
CA ALA A 237 -17.49 -17.56 5.90
C ALA A 237 -17.66 -18.13 7.33
N ALA A 238 -17.23 -17.39 8.35
CA ALA A 238 -17.32 -17.74 9.77
C ALA A 238 -18.73 -17.53 10.37
N SER A 239 -19.63 -16.91 9.62
CA SER A 239 -21.05 -16.89 9.96
C SER A 239 -21.62 -18.29 9.78
N VAL A 240 -21.83 -18.96 10.91
CA VAL A 240 -22.66 -20.16 11.02
C VAL A 240 -24.12 -19.73 10.87
N ASP A 241 -24.90 -20.50 10.10
CA ASP A 241 -26.35 -20.38 10.06
C ASP A 241 -26.90 -20.81 11.43
N VAL A 242 -27.19 -19.82 12.28
CA VAL A 242 -27.80 -20.06 13.58
C VAL A 242 -29.31 -20.23 13.33
N PRO A 243 -29.91 -21.39 13.64
CA PRO A 243 -31.36 -21.52 13.60
C PRO A 243 -31.98 -20.53 14.59
N LEU A 244 -33.16 -19.97 14.30
CA LEU A 244 -33.89 -19.15 15.28
C LEU A 244 -33.98 -19.92 16.60
N SER A 245 -33.48 -19.32 17.69
CA SER A 245 -33.79 -19.83 19.02
C SER A 245 -35.25 -19.49 19.37
N ALA A 246 -35.85 -20.23 20.30
CA ALA A 246 -37.19 -19.91 20.79
C ALA A 246 -37.25 -18.49 21.40
N GLU A 247 -36.15 -18.03 22.03
CA GLU A 247 -36.05 -16.65 22.56
C GLU A 247 -35.97 -15.59 21.45
N ASP A 248 -35.31 -15.87 20.33
CA ASP A 248 -35.28 -14.95 19.18
C ASP A 248 -36.66 -14.88 18.50
N GLU A 249 -37.37 -16.00 18.46
CA GLU A 249 -38.76 -16.06 17.99
C GLU A 249 -39.70 -15.28 18.91
N GLU A 250 -39.59 -15.46 20.23
CA GLU A 250 -40.36 -14.70 21.21
C GLU A 250 -40.05 -13.21 21.11
N LYS A 251 -38.78 -12.80 20.91
CA LYS A 251 -38.42 -11.39 20.66
C LYS A 251 -38.97 -10.84 19.35
N LEU A 252 -39.15 -11.64 18.30
CA LEU A 252 -39.81 -11.20 17.06
C LEU A 252 -41.33 -11.03 17.26
N LEU A 253 -41.93 -11.80 18.17
CA LEU A 253 -43.36 -11.72 18.51
C LEU A 253 -43.70 -10.64 19.55
N THR A 254 -42.76 -10.34 20.46
CA THR A 254 -42.94 -9.38 21.56
C THR A 254 -42.20 -8.05 21.35
N GLY A 255 -41.36 -7.98 20.31
CA GLY A 255 -40.48 -6.84 20.05
C GLY A 255 -41.23 -5.53 19.83
N VAL A 256 -40.73 -4.47 20.45
CA VAL A 256 -41.14 -3.09 20.15
C VAL A 256 -40.93 -2.85 18.66
N ALA A 257 -42.01 -2.58 17.92
CA ALA A 257 -41.96 -2.43 16.48
C ALA A 257 -40.99 -1.31 16.08
N GLU A 258 -39.96 -1.64 15.28
CA GLU A 258 -39.14 -0.60 14.65
C GLU A 258 -40.02 0.22 13.69
N PRO A 259 -39.92 1.57 13.69
CA PRO A 259 -40.75 2.41 12.84
C PRO A 259 -40.65 2.02 11.35
N GLY A 260 -41.76 1.55 10.78
CA GLY A 260 -41.84 1.11 9.38
C GLY A 260 -41.71 -0.41 9.16
N VAL A 261 -41.36 -1.20 10.18
CA VAL A 261 -41.38 -2.67 10.12
C VAL A 261 -42.69 -3.17 10.74
N ARG A 262 -43.51 -3.88 9.95
CA ARG A 262 -44.70 -4.54 10.48
C ARG A 262 -44.25 -5.67 11.43
N PRO A 263 -44.65 -5.68 12.72
CA PRO A 263 -44.31 -6.78 13.61
C PRO A 263 -44.92 -8.08 13.09
N ALA A 264 -44.16 -9.17 13.16
CA ALA A 264 -44.64 -10.49 12.77
C ALA A 264 -45.71 -10.93 13.77
N VAL A 265 -46.93 -11.23 13.30
CA VAL A 265 -47.96 -11.77 14.19
C VAL A 265 -47.75 -13.28 14.37
N PRO A 266 -48.14 -13.89 15.50
CA PRO A 266 -48.01 -15.34 15.73
C PRO A 266 -48.56 -16.21 14.59
N HIS A 267 -49.57 -15.73 13.87
CA HIS A 267 -50.17 -16.41 12.73
C HIS A 267 -49.23 -16.50 11.52
N ASP A 268 -48.38 -15.50 11.28
CA ASP A 268 -47.43 -15.49 10.16
C ASP A 268 -46.36 -16.58 10.36
N LEU A 269 -45.83 -16.71 11.58
CA LEU A 269 -44.87 -17.75 11.94
C LEU A 269 -45.51 -19.15 11.97
N ALA A 270 -46.75 -19.27 12.45
CA ALA A 270 -47.50 -20.52 12.40
C ALA A 270 -47.77 -20.97 10.96
N MET A 271 -48.12 -20.04 10.05
CA MET A 271 -48.28 -20.32 8.62
C MET A 271 -46.96 -20.79 8.00
N LEU A 272 -45.85 -20.08 8.24
CA LEU A 272 -44.52 -20.47 7.74
C LEU A 272 -44.10 -21.86 8.23
N ARG A 273 -44.36 -22.18 9.50
CA ARG A 273 -44.14 -23.52 10.07
C ARG A 273 -45.03 -24.60 9.47
N SER A 274 -46.29 -24.30 9.16
CA SER A 274 -47.21 -25.29 8.58
C SER A 274 -46.75 -25.83 7.23
N PHE A 275 -46.12 -24.98 6.40
CA PHE A 275 -45.57 -25.41 5.10
C PHE A 275 -44.30 -26.27 5.23
N LYS A 276 -43.47 -26.04 6.25
CA LYS A 276 -42.28 -26.86 6.53
C LYS A 276 -41.99 -26.92 8.05
N PRO A 277 -42.56 -27.89 8.78
CA PRO A 277 -42.38 -27.99 10.24
C PRO A 277 -40.93 -28.19 10.68
N ALA A 278 -40.10 -28.79 9.81
CA ALA A 278 -38.68 -29.04 10.04
C ALA A 278 -37.75 -28.01 9.38
N ALA A 279 -38.27 -26.99 8.67
CA ALA A 279 -37.43 -25.90 8.19
C ALA A 279 -37.12 -24.98 9.36
N ALA A 280 -35.94 -25.15 9.95
CA ALA A 280 -35.41 -24.16 10.88
C ALA A 280 -35.41 -22.79 10.18
N MET A 281 -36.26 -21.88 10.67
CA MET A 281 -36.24 -20.50 10.22
C MET A 281 -34.85 -19.96 10.58
N SER A 282 -34.07 -19.59 9.57
CA SER A 282 -32.80 -18.91 9.78
C SER A 282 -33.05 -17.41 9.73
N VAL A 283 -32.48 -16.66 10.68
CA VAL A 283 -32.46 -15.19 10.56
C VAL A 283 -31.68 -14.87 9.29
N VAL A 284 -32.31 -14.17 8.35
CA VAL A 284 -31.63 -13.69 7.13
C VAL A 284 -30.60 -12.65 7.56
N ARG A 285 -29.37 -13.11 7.81
CA ARG A 285 -28.27 -12.21 8.16
C ARG A 285 -27.92 -11.33 6.96
N GLU A 286 -27.75 -10.05 7.23
CA GLU A 286 -27.13 -9.13 6.28
C GLU A 286 -25.71 -9.62 5.95
N ASN A 287 -25.52 -10.10 4.72
CA ASN A 287 -24.22 -10.49 4.23
C ASN A 287 -23.33 -9.26 4.13
N ALA A 288 -22.12 -9.30 4.70
CA ALA A 288 -21.18 -8.20 4.53
C ALA A 288 -20.86 -8.02 3.03
N PRO A 289 -20.75 -6.78 2.52
CA PRO A 289 -20.70 -6.49 1.08
C PRO A 289 -19.34 -6.79 0.43
N ALA A 290 -18.73 -7.94 0.74
CA ALA A 290 -17.39 -8.34 0.29
C ALA A 290 -17.23 -8.27 -1.24
N ALA A 291 -18.26 -8.64 -2.01
CA ALA A 291 -18.24 -8.53 -3.48
C ALA A 291 -18.04 -7.08 -3.97
N ARG A 292 -18.59 -6.06 -3.27
CA ARG A 292 -18.37 -4.65 -3.62
C ARG A 292 -16.92 -4.22 -3.37
N PHE A 293 -16.32 -4.70 -2.28
CA PHE A 293 -14.91 -4.46 -1.99
C PHE A 293 -13.99 -5.17 -2.99
N TRP A 294 -14.30 -6.40 -3.43
CA TRP A 294 -13.54 -7.07 -4.50
C TRP A 294 -13.58 -6.31 -5.84
N LEU A 295 -14.74 -5.75 -6.21
CA LEU A 295 -14.84 -4.88 -7.39
C LEU A 295 -14.05 -3.57 -7.23
N LEU A 296 -14.07 -2.95 -6.04
CA LEU A 296 -13.26 -1.78 -5.73
C LEU A 296 -11.75 -2.09 -5.85
N THR A 297 -11.29 -3.23 -5.32
CA THR A 297 -9.91 -3.72 -5.49
C THR A 297 -9.55 -3.86 -6.97
N CYS A 298 -10.41 -4.50 -7.76
CA CYS A 298 -10.20 -4.67 -9.20
C CYS A 298 -10.06 -3.31 -9.91
N LEU A 299 -10.96 -2.36 -9.61
CA LEU A 299 -10.92 -1.01 -10.18
C LEU A 299 -9.62 -0.27 -9.81
N LEU A 300 -9.24 -0.28 -8.53
CA LEU A 300 -8.00 0.35 -8.06
C LEU A 300 -6.75 -0.30 -8.69
N ALA A 301 -6.75 -1.62 -8.87
CA ALA A 301 -5.66 -2.34 -9.54
C ALA A 301 -5.53 -2.00 -11.03
N VAL A 302 -6.67 -1.82 -11.74
CA VAL A 302 -6.69 -1.34 -13.13
C VAL A 302 -6.14 0.09 -13.21
N VAL A 303 -6.60 1.00 -12.35
CA VAL A 303 -6.10 2.39 -12.30
C VAL A 303 -4.60 2.43 -11.98
N SER A 304 -4.15 1.66 -10.99
CA SER A 304 -2.72 1.55 -10.66
C SER A 304 -1.92 1.03 -11.85
N SER A 305 -2.39 0.00 -12.56
CA SER A 305 -1.70 -0.55 -13.73
C SER A 305 -1.61 0.45 -14.88
N ALA A 306 -2.66 1.24 -15.12
CA ALA A 306 -2.64 2.33 -16.11
C ALA A 306 -1.62 3.42 -15.75
N LEU A 307 -1.54 3.82 -14.47
CA LEU A 307 -0.52 4.76 -13.97
C LEU A 307 0.91 4.20 -14.11
N GLY A 308 1.10 2.89 -13.89
CA GLY A 308 2.38 2.22 -14.09
C GLY A 308 2.83 2.18 -15.55
N LEU A 309 1.89 1.93 -16.47
CA LEU A 309 2.14 2.00 -17.92
C LEU A 309 2.43 3.43 -18.38
N TRP A 310 1.74 4.43 -17.85
CA TRP A 310 2.01 5.85 -18.12
C TRP A 310 3.42 6.25 -17.65
N PHE A 311 3.80 5.86 -16.42
CA PHE A 311 5.16 6.07 -15.92
C PHE A 311 6.22 5.40 -16.81
N LEU A 312 6.00 4.14 -17.21
CA LEU A 312 6.93 3.42 -18.08
C LEU A 312 7.06 4.08 -19.46
N ALA A 313 5.96 4.58 -20.02
CA ALA A 313 5.96 5.29 -21.30
C ALA A 313 6.79 6.57 -21.26
N GLY A 314 6.67 7.36 -20.18
CA GLY A 314 7.48 8.56 -19.98
C GLY A 314 8.95 8.28 -19.66
N GLN A 315 9.25 7.19 -18.96
CA GLN A 315 10.63 6.78 -18.63
C GLN A 315 11.45 6.25 -19.82
N THR A 316 10.79 5.84 -20.90
CA THR A 316 11.44 5.12 -22.01
C THR A 316 11.21 5.77 -23.38
N ASP A 317 10.76 7.03 -23.35
CA ASP A 317 10.38 7.82 -24.52
C ASP A 317 9.50 7.04 -25.51
N ALA A 318 8.60 6.21 -24.98
CA ALA A 318 7.87 5.22 -25.75
C ALA A 318 7.00 5.87 -26.84
N GLY A 319 6.50 7.10 -26.59
CA GLY A 319 5.78 7.90 -27.58
C GLY A 319 6.69 8.39 -28.72
N SER A 320 7.86 8.93 -28.40
CA SER A 320 8.85 9.39 -29.39
C SER A 320 9.36 8.24 -30.24
N ARG A 321 9.67 7.09 -29.62
CA ARG A 321 10.08 5.85 -30.31
C ARG A 321 8.97 5.26 -31.17
N ALA A 322 7.73 5.25 -30.69
CA ALA A 322 6.57 4.81 -31.45
C ALA A 322 6.36 5.68 -32.72
N SER A 323 6.49 7.01 -32.58
CA SER A 323 6.42 7.95 -33.68
C SER A 323 7.55 7.76 -34.70
N HIS A 324 8.79 7.68 -34.23
CA HIS A 324 9.99 7.49 -35.06
C HIS A 324 9.97 6.17 -35.85
N ASP A 325 9.61 5.07 -35.18
CA ASP A 325 9.61 3.74 -35.80
C ASP A 325 8.32 3.44 -36.60
N ASN A 326 7.35 4.36 -36.60
CA ASN A 326 5.98 4.16 -37.12
C ASN A 326 5.29 2.89 -36.56
N ARG A 327 5.35 2.71 -35.23
CA ARG A 327 4.77 1.58 -34.50
C ARG A 327 3.82 2.06 -33.41
N SER A 328 2.89 1.21 -32.97
CA SER A 328 2.00 1.59 -31.86
C SER A 328 2.77 1.64 -30.52
N ILE A 329 2.43 2.60 -29.66
CA ILE A 329 3.04 2.74 -28.33
C ILE A 329 2.90 1.47 -27.48
N ALA A 330 1.82 0.70 -27.68
CA ALA A 330 1.60 -0.59 -27.02
C ALA A 330 2.67 -1.64 -27.40
N VAL A 331 3.11 -1.68 -28.67
CA VAL A 331 4.18 -2.58 -29.12
C VAL A 331 5.52 -2.16 -28.50
N VAL A 332 5.85 -0.86 -28.52
CA VAL A 332 7.09 -0.33 -27.93
C VAL A 332 7.15 -0.57 -26.42
N LEU A 333 6.03 -0.40 -25.71
CA LEU A 333 5.91 -0.74 -24.29
C LEU A 333 6.05 -2.24 -24.04
N TRP A 334 5.43 -3.09 -24.86
CA TRP A 334 5.52 -4.55 -24.72
C TRP A 334 6.93 -5.08 -24.97
N GLU A 335 7.67 -4.50 -25.92
CA GLU A 335 9.11 -4.73 -26.09
C GLU A 335 9.88 -4.29 -24.85
N THR A 336 9.62 -3.08 -24.35
CA THR A 336 10.26 -2.51 -23.15
C THR A 336 10.02 -3.32 -21.87
N ILE A 337 8.90 -4.04 -21.78
CA ILE A 337 8.56 -4.95 -20.68
C ILE A 337 9.28 -6.30 -20.83
N LYS A 338 9.33 -6.87 -22.05
CA LYS A 338 9.93 -8.19 -22.30
C LYS A 338 11.46 -8.16 -22.38
N THR A 339 12.03 -7.15 -23.01
CA THR A 339 13.47 -7.01 -23.20
C THR A 339 14.13 -6.87 -21.83
N PRO A 340 15.04 -7.78 -21.44
CA PRO A 340 15.86 -7.60 -20.26
C PRO A 340 16.59 -6.27 -20.36
N ALA A 341 16.56 -5.45 -19.31
CA ALA A 341 17.43 -4.29 -19.24
C ALA A 341 18.89 -4.75 -19.36
N ALA A 342 19.70 -4.00 -20.11
CA ALA A 342 21.09 -4.36 -20.34
C ALA A 342 21.82 -4.52 -19.00
N PRO A 343 22.73 -5.50 -18.86
CA PRO A 343 23.50 -5.63 -17.63
C PRO A 343 24.35 -4.38 -17.41
N LEU A 344 24.44 -3.92 -16.16
CA LEU A 344 25.22 -2.74 -15.77
C LEU A 344 26.69 -2.88 -16.17
N ASP A 345 27.22 -4.09 -16.01
CA ASP A 345 28.53 -4.51 -16.52
C ASP A 345 28.33 -5.41 -17.75
N PRO A 346 28.73 -4.97 -18.96
CA PRO A 346 28.63 -5.79 -20.18
C PRO A 346 29.63 -6.95 -20.21
N THR A 347 30.58 -7.02 -19.28
CA THR A 347 31.53 -8.14 -19.12
C THR A 347 31.08 -9.18 -18.11
N ALA A 348 30.06 -8.87 -17.29
CA ALA A 348 29.47 -9.85 -16.39
C ALA A 348 28.83 -11.00 -17.20
N PRO A 349 29.09 -12.27 -16.85
CA PRO A 349 28.45 -13.39 -17.53
C PRO A 349 26.94 -13.23 -17.42
N ALA A 350 26.24 -13.37 -18.55
CA ALA A 350 24.79 -13.23 -18.62
C ALA A 350 24.16 -14.16 -17.57
N ALA A 351 23.58 -13.56 -16.52
CA ALA A 351 23.13 -14.32 -15.37
C ALA A 351 22.14 -15.40 -15.81
N GLU A 352 22.46 -16.67 -15.56
CA GLU A 352 21.63 -17.81 -15.92
C GLU A 352 20.28 -17.73 -15.20
N ASN A 353 19.33 -17.09 -15.87
CA ASN A 353 17.94 -17.00 -15.46
C ASN A 353 17.17 -17.97 -16.36
N PRO A 354 16.99 -19.24 -15.97
CA PRO A 354 16.46 -20.29 -16.84
C PRO A 354 15.03 -20.02 -17.33
N LEU A 355 14.34 -19.04 -16.75
CA LEU A 355 12.99 -18.62 -17.13
C LEU A 355 12.95 -17.34 -17.99
N ASN A 356 14.09 -16.68 -18.24
CA ASN A 356 14.18 -15.35 -18.88
C ASN A 356 13.26 -14.28 -18.25
N LEU A 357 12.82 -14.46 -17.00
CA LEU A 357 11.92 -13.55 -16.30
C LEU A 357 12.70 -12.35 -15.75
N ASN A 358 12.60 -11.22 -16.44
CA ASN A 358 13.05 -9.93 -15.92
C ASN A 358 12.04 -9.35 -14.90
N ARG A 359 12.48 -8.40 -14.06
CA ARG A 359 11.65 -7.80 -12.99
C ARG A 359 10.40 -7.11 -13.53
N ARG A 360 10.47 -6.40 -14.68
CA ARG A 360 9.33 -5.71 -15.31
C ARG A 360 8.26 -6.67 -15.77
N LEU A 361 8.64 -7.74 -16.47
CA LEU A 361 7.72 -8.76 -16.97
C LEU A 361 7.02 -9.48 -15.80
N ALA A 362 7.78 -9.88 -14.78
CA ALA A 362 7.22 -10.47 -13.55
C ALA A 362 6.25 -9.50 -12.85
N HIS A 363 6.59 -8.20 -12.81
CA HIS A 363 5.73 -7.17 -12.23
C HIS A 363 4.41 -7.01 -13.01
N VAL A 364 4.47 -6.91 -14.34
CA VAL A 364 3.27 -6.80 -15.20
C VAL A 364 2.38 -8.05 -15.10
N VAL A 365 2.96 -9.25 -15.10
CA VAL A 365 2.20 -10.52 -15.01
C VAL A 365 1.47 -10.62 -13.67
N GLY A 366 2.13 -10.35 -12.55
CA GLY A 366 1.44 -10.37 -11.25
C GLY A 366 0.47 -9.20 -11.05
N GLY A 367 0.70 -8.03 -11.68
CA GLY A 367 -0.27 -6.94 -11.74
C GLY A 367 -1.57 -7.36 -12.43
N LEU A 368 -1.48 -8.07 -13.56
CA LEU A 368 -2.63 -8.68 -14.22
C LEU A 368 -3.33 -9.71 -13.32
N ALA A 369 -2.57 -10.54 -12.58
CA ALA A 369 -3.16 -11.47 -11.61
C ALA A 369 -3.91 -10.75 -10.47
N ILE A 370 -3.44 -9.59 -10.00
CA ILE A 370 -4.14 -8.73 -9.01
C ILE A 370 -5.43 -8.12 -9.59
N ILE A 371 -5.57 -7.99 -10.91
CA ILE A 371 -6.84 -7.58 -11.53
C ILE A 371 -7.79 -8.77 -11.62
N VAL A 372 -7.31 -9.91 -12.13
CA VAL A 372 -8.14 -11.10 -12.41
C VAL A 372 -8.64 -11.78 -11.14
N LEU A 373 -7.80 -11.94 -10.11
CA LEU A 373 -8.16 -12.67 -8.89
C LEU A 373 -9.34 -12.00 -8.13
N PRO A 374 -9.34 -10.69 -7.81
CA PRO A 374 -10.49 -10.01 -7.22
C PRO A 374 -11.75 -10.09 -8.08
N LEU A 375 -11.64 -10.04 -9.41
CA LEU A 375 -12.81 -10.19 -10.28
C LEU A 375 -13.44 -11.60 -10.16
N LEU A 376 -12.61 -12.65 -10.14
CA LEU A 376 -13.06 -14.02 -9.87
C LEU A 376 -13.64 -14.18 -8.46
N MET A 377 -13.07 -13.51 -7.46
CA MET A 377 -13.55 -13.54 -6.07
C MET A 377 -14.87 -12.76 -5.91
N ALA A 378 -15.07 -11.66 -6.63
CA ALA A 378 -16.35 -10.95 -6.71
C ALA A 378 -17.44 -11.83 -7.33
N ALA A 379 -17.11 -12.49 -8.44
CA ALA A 379 -17.98 -13.46 -9.12
C ALA A 379 -18.39 -14.62 -8.19
N LEU A 380 -17.41 -15.26 -7.53
CA LEU A 380 -17.67 -16.36 -6.59
C LEU A 380 -18.47 -15.91 -5.36
N ALA A 381 -18.19 -14.73 -4.82
CA ALA A 381 -18.96 -14.16 -3.71
C ALA A 381 -20.42 -13.85 -4.10
N ARG A 382 -20.68 -13.51 -5.37
CA ARG A 382 -22.04 -13.22 -5.87
C ARG A 382 -22.84 -14.45 -6.26
N TRP A 383 -22.20 -15.43 -6.93
CA TRP A 383 -22.88 -16.57 -7.57
C TRP A 383 -22.62 -17.92 -6.90
N ALA A 384 -21.57 -18.07 -6.11
CA ALA A 384 -21.20 -19.33 -5.46
C ALA A 384 -20.88 -19.19 -3.95
N PRO A 385 -21.68 -18.47 -3.13
CA PRO A 385 -21.35 -18.17 -1.73
C PRO A 385 -21.18 -19.41 -0.83
N ARG A 386 -21.73 -20.58 -1.25
CA ARG A 386 -21.53 -21.86 -0.57
C ARG A 386 -20.12 -22.46 -0.76
N ARG A 387 -19.37 -22.05 -1.79
CA ARG A 387 -18.03 -22.59 -2.11
C ARG A 387 -16.92 -21.86 -1.31
N LYS A 388 -17.10 -21.77 0.01
CA LYS A 388 -16.22 -21.03 0.95
C LYS A 388 -14.73 -21.41 0.79
N TRP A 389 -14.42 -22.69 0.54
CA TRP A 389 -13.03 -23.16 0.38
C TRP A 389 -12.32 -22.60 -0.86
N ILE A 390 -13.03 -22.42 -2.00
CA ILE A 390 -12.45 -21.83 -3.21
C ILE A 390 -12.10 -20.37 -2.95
N LEU A 391 -12.99 -19.64 -2.27
CA LEU A 391 -12.75 -18.25 -1.92
C LEU A 391 -11.54 -18.12 -0.99
N SER A 392 -11.41 -18.98 0.02
CA SER A 392 -10.21 -19.03 0.88
C SER A 392 -8.92 -19.36 0.11
N MET A 393 -8.96 -20.33 -0.82
CA MET A 393 -7.81 -20.68 -1.66
C MET A 393 -7.37 -19.49 -2.52
N LEU A 394 -8.32 -18.82 -3.19
CA LEU A 394 -8.02 -17.63 -4.00
C LEU A 394 -7.55 -16.45 -3.15
N SER A 395 -8.03 -16.28 -1.91
CA SER A 395 -7.48 -15.31 -0.95
C SER A 395 -6.00 -15.57 -0.66
N VAL A 396 -5.61 -16.83 -0.42
CA VAL A 396 -4.21 -17.20 -0.16
C VAL A 396 -3.34 -16.94 -1.40
N VAL A 397 -3.81 -17.32 -2.59
CA VAL A 397 -3.11 -17.03 -3.86
C VAL A 397 -2.97 -15.52 -4.06
N LEU A 398 -4.02 -14.73 -3.81
CA LEU A 398 -3.96 -13.27 -3.92
C LEU A 398 -2.95 -12.67 -2.93
N VAL A 399 -2.93 -13.11 -1.68
CA VAL A 399 -1.94 -12.64 -0.69
C VAL A 399 -0.51 -12.97 -1.12
N ALA A 400 -0.26 -14.17 -1.68
CA ALA A 400 1.05 -14.53 -2.21
C ALA A 400 1.44 -13.65 -3.41
N VAL A 401 0.54 -13.41 -4.36
CA VAL A 401 0.75 -12.52 -5.51
C VAL A 401 1.01 -11.08 -5.05
N LEU A 402 0.24 -10.56 -4.08
CA LEU A 402 0.47 -9.23 -3.50
C LEU A 402 1.86 -9.13 -2.85
N GLY A 403 2.29 -10.15 -2.10
CA GLY A 403 3.63 -10.19 -1.50
C GLY A 403 4.75 -10.15 -2.54
N VAL A 404 4.66 -10.97 -3.59
CA VAL A 404 5.60 -10.96 -4.73
C VAL A 404 5.59 -9.60 -5.44
N GLN A 405 4.43 -8.97 -5.59
CA GLN A 405 4.27 -7.69 -6.27
C GLN A 405 4.84 -6.51 -5.48
N ILE A 406 4.63 -6.48 -4.17
CA ILE A 406 5.28 -5.52 -3.26
C ILE A 406 6.81 -5.70 -3.34
N TRP A 407 7.31 -6.93 -3.29
CA TRP A 407 8.74 -7.23 -3.39
C TRP A 407 9.34 -6.77 -4.73
N LEU A 408 8.71 -7.08 -5.86
CA LEU A 408 9.15 -6.63 -7.19
C LEU A 408 9.10 -5.09 -7.32
N GLY A 409 8.07 -4.45 -6.76
CA GLY A 409 7.97 -3.00 -6.70
C GLY A 409 9.10 -2.37 -5.87
N ILE A 410 9.44 -2.96 -4.72
CA ILE A 410 10.60 -2.57 -3.90
C ILE A 410 11.90 -2.71 -4.69
N LEU A 411 12.15 -3.84 -5.36
CA LEU A 411 13.34 -4.03 -6.19
C LEU A 411 13.42 -2.99 -7.32
N MET A 412 12.34 -2.74 -8.06
CA MET A 412 12.39 -1.76 -9.15
C MET A 412 12.48 -0.30 -8.68
N THR A 413 11.99 0.02 -7.47
CA THR A 413 12.05 1.37 -6.91
C THR A 413 13.43 1.64 -6.26
N LEU A 414 13.89 0.73 -5.40
CA LEU A 414 15.13 0.88 -4.65
C LEU A 414 16.37 0.52 -5.47
N ASP A 415 16.30 -0.49 -6.34
CA ASP A 415 17.44 -1.03 -7.07
C ASP A 415 17.37 -0.63 -8.55
N THR A 416 17.15 -1.58 -9.46
CA THR A 416 17.00 -1.31 -10.89
C THR A 416 15.91 -2.20 -11.50
N PRO A 417 15.40 -1.92 -12.71
CA PRO A 417 14.53 -2.86 -13.43
C PRO A 417 15.27 -4.11 -13.94
N ALA A 418 16.61 -4.16 -13.84
CA ALA A 418 17.46 -5.26 -14.27
C ALA A 418 17.79 -6.23 -13.12
N GLY A 419 18.30 -7.41 -13.46
CA GLY A 419 18.84 -8.36 -12.49
C GLY A 419 17.82 -9.31 -11.84
N SER A 420 18.21 -9.93 -10.73
CA SER A 420 17.47 -11.03 -10.12
C SER A 420 16.13 -10.60 -9.54
N ILE A 421 15.07 -11.40 -9.75
CA ILE A 421 13.76 -11.19 -9.11
C ILE A 421 13.75 -11.53 -7.60
N LEU A 422 14.80 -12.17 -7.08
CA LEU A 422 14.86 -12.68 -5.70
C LEU A 422 15.77 -11.87 -4.76
N LYS A 423 16.63 -11.00 -5.30
CA LYS A 423 17.59 -10.21 -4.52
C LYS A 423 17.96 -8.91 -5.21
N PHE A 424 18.43 -7.96 -4.42
CA PHE A 424 19.13 -6.77 -4.89
C PHE A 424 20.35 -7.14 -5.74
N ASN A 425 20.71 -6.27 -6.68
CA ASN A 425 21.97 -6.37 -7.39
C ASN A 425 23.13 -6.10 -6.40
N PRO A 426 24.30 -6.75 -6.58
CA PRO A 426 25.49 -6.42 -5.80
C PRO A 426 25.96 -4.99 -6.13
N ALA A 427 26.78 -4.42 -5.25
CA ALA A 427 27.50 -3.19 -5.57
C ALA A 427 28.36 -3.37 -6.82
N GLU A 428 28.37 -2.38 -7.70
CA GLU A 428 29.26 -2.29 -8.85
C GLU A 428 30.70 -2.16 -8.31
N VAL A 429 31.45 -3.27 -8.36
CA VAL A 429 32.86 -3.31 -7.97
C VAL A 429 33.62 -2.37 -8.89
N THR A 430 33.77 -1.13 -8.43
CA THR A 430 34.47 -0.09 -9.16
C THR A 430 35.95 -0.44 -9.08
N THR A 431 36.43 -1.22 -10.05
CA THR A 431 37.85 -1.53 -10.20
C THR A 431 38.57 -0.21 -10.39
N ALA A 432 39.24 0.27 -9.34
CA ALA A 432 40.05 1.47 -9.38
C ALA A 432 41.12 1.28 -10.45
N LYS A 433 41.00 2.08 -11.53
CA LYS A 433 41.97 2.17 -12.62
C LYS A 433 42.94 3.29 -12.38
#